data_AF-M6HUQ4-F1
#
_entry.id   AF-M6HUQ4-F1
#
_cell.length_a   1.000
_cell.length_b   1.000
_cell.length_c   1.000
_cell.angle_alpha   90.00
_cell.angle_beta   90.00
_cell.angle_gamma   90.00
#
_symmetry.space_group_name_H-M   'P 1'
#
loop_
_entity.id
_entity.type
_entity.pdbx_description
1 polymer ?
#
loop_
_entity_poly.entity_id
_entity_poly.type
_entity_poly.pdbx_seq_one_letter_code
_entity_poly.pdbx_strand_id
1 'polypeptide(L)'
;MYSTGNRGYLTLSVISILLVLHKVSKGFPIIPSIFVISFLGILNAIWGHIRAQNSVTFFKILQAILMEPGYVGMTLISHLIRNEFSFIEFPISLLGNIIGMIPSIIFPDKFKYIQAITEMGQPISVFQGTTHNYVELMANFGLIGSMIFMFLLSLSLNFLKRNESLSGIYIAICSFLPFFFFRDLPNTLIKYIFEFTIILSILLYYSNSIIIKIRNKIISRND
;
A
#
# COMPACT_ATOMS: atom_id res chain seq x y z
N MET A 1 -11.95 14.91 12.01
CA MET A 1 -10.76 14.52 11.24
C MET A 1 -11.10 13.25 10.46
N TYR A 2 -11.35 13.38 9.16
CA TYR A 2 -12.13 12.40 8.40
C TYR A 2 -11.32 11.16 8.02
N SER A 3 -11.86 10.00 8.41
CA SER A 3 -11.48 8.64 8.03
C SER A 3 -11.70 8.37 6.52
N THR A 4 -10.97 9.05 5.65
CA THR A 4 -10.89 8.72 4.21
C THR A 4 -9.82 7.66 3.96
N GLY A 5 -8.71 7.67 4.73
CA GLY A 5 -7.59 6.72 4.60
C GLY A 5 -7.98 5.25 4.59
N ASN A 6 -8.87 4.82 5.50
CA ASN A 6 -9.22 3.40 5.63
C ASN A 6 -10.11 2.85 4.49
N ARG A 7 -10.70 3.71 3.66
CA ARG A 7 -11.64 3.30 2.60
C ARG A 7 -10.92 2.67 1.42
N GLY A 8 -9.79 3.25 1.04
CA GLY A 8 -8.93 2.73 -0.02
C GLY A 8 -8.44 1.32 0.30
N TYR A 9 -8.11 1.04 1.57
CA TYR A 9 -7.60 -0.26 2.00
C TYR A 9 -8.63 -1.39 1.92
N LEU A 10 -9.91 -1.11 2.22
CA LEU A 10 -10.98 -2.10 2.05
C LEU A 10 -11.17 -2.44 0.57
N THR A 11 -11.31 -1.43 -0.30
CA THR A 11 -11.43 -1.64 -1.75
C THR A 11 -10.27 -2.47 -2.28
N LEU A 12 -9.07 -2.17 -1.80
CA LEU A 12 -7.85 -2.82 -2.21
C LEU A 12 -7.77 -4.29 -1.73
N SER A 13 -8.23 -4.58 -0.52
CA SER A 13 -8.35 -5.97 -0.05
C SER A 13 -9.28 -6.80 -0.94
N VAL A 14 -10.37 -6.21 -1.43
CA VAL A 14 -11.29 -6.88 -2.36
C VAL A 14 -10.65 -7.07 -3.74
N ILE A 15 -9.92 -6.07 -4.25
CA ILE A 15 -9.15 -6.22 -5.50
C ILE A 15 -8.14 -7.37 -5.36
N SER A 16 -7.44 -7.47 -4.23
CA SER A 16 -6.50 -8.58 -3.96
C SER A 16 -7.20 -9.93 -3.99
N ILE A 17 -8.36 -10.06 -3.35
CA ILE A 17 -9.15 -11.30 -3.35
C ILE A 17 -9.58 -11.67 -4.78
N LEU A 18 -10.09 -10.70 -5.55
CA LEU A 18 -10.50 -10.92 -6.94
C LEU A 18 -9.34 -11.40 -7.82
N LEU A 19 -8.15 -10.80 -7.67
CA LEU A 19 -6.95 -11.20 -8.41
C LEU A 19 -6.45 -12.61 -8.03
N VAL A 20 -6.54 -12.98 -6.74
CA VAL A 20 -6.19 -14.32 -6.28
C VAL A 20 -7.18 -15.36 -6.80
N LEU A 21 -8.49 -15.11 -6.65
CA LEU A 21 -9.55 -15.98 -7.15
C LEU A 21 -9.40 -16.19 -8.65
N HIS A 22 -9.07 -15.13 -9.40
CA HIS A 22 -8.81 -15.21 -10.84
C HIS A 22 -7.71 -16.20 -11.18
N LYS A 23 -6.55 -16.14 -10.50
CA LYS A 23 -5.46 -17.08 -10.76
C LYS A 23 -5.89 -18.53 -10.52
N VAL A 24 -6.64 -18.77 -9.45
CA VAL A 24 -7.11 -20.13 -9.11
C VAL A 24 -8.11 -20.64 -10.15
N SER A 25 -9.00 -19.77 -10.63
CA SER A 25 -10.09 -20.13 -11.56
C SER A 25 -9.75 -20.02 -13.05
N LYS A 26 -8.53 -19.59 -13.41
CA LYS A 26 -8.02 -19.50 -14.80
C LYS A 26 -8.90 -18.70 -15.78
N GLY A 27 -9.62 -17.68 -15.32
CA GLY A 27 -10.45 -16.83 -16.19
C GLY A 27 -10.87 -15.52 -15.53
N PHE A 28 -10.87 -14.40 -16.29
CA PHE A 28 -11.17 -13.07 -15.76
C PHE A 28 -12.45 -12.50 -16.40
N PRO A 29 -13.62 -12.60 -15.75
CA PRO A 29 -14.78 -11.85 -16.18
C PRO A 29 -14.59 -10.38 -15.75
N ILE A 30 -14.02 -9.58 -16.67
CA ILE A 30 -13.72 -8.15 -16.48
C ILE A 30 -14.97 -7.39 -16.02
N ILE A 31 -16.10 -7.66 -16.66
CA ILE A 31 -17.35 -6.92 -16.47
C ILE A 31 -17.90 -7.07 -15.04
N PRO A 32 -18.11 -8.30 -14.51
CA PRO A 32 -18.47 -8.50 -13.10
C PRO A 32 -17.49 -7.88 -12.12
N SER A 33 -16.18 -7.97 -12.39
CA SER A 33 -15.15 -7.43 -11.50
C SER A 33 -15.23 -5.91 -11.40
N ILE A 34 -15.40 -5.22 -12.52
CA ILE A 34 -15.62 -3.77 -12.57
C ILE A 34 -16.91 -3.40 -11.81
N PHE A 35 -17.97 -4.18 -11.99
CA PHE A 35 -19.24 -3.94 -11.30
C PHE A 35 -19.07 -4.05 -9.78
N VAL A 36 -18.41 -5.11 -9.29
CA VAL A 36 -18.14 -5.31 -7.85
C VAL A 36 -17.30 -4.17 -7.28
N ILE A 37 -16.21 -3.79 -7.96
CA ILE A 37 -15.33 -2.69 -7.52
C ILE A 37 -16.10 -1.36 -7.48
N SER A 38 -16.90 -1.08 -8.51
CA SER A 38 -17.68 0.17 -8.60
C SER A 38 -18.76 0.24 -7.53
N PHE A 39 -19.49 -0.87 -7.33
CA PHE A 39 -20.51 -0.97 -6.28
C PHE A 39 -19.93 -0.75 -4.89
N LEU A 40 -18.79 -1.38 -4.59
CA LEU A 40 -18.08 -1.16 -3.33
C LEU A 40 -17.55 0.26 -3.17
N GLY A 41 -17.05 0.87 -4.24
CA GLY A 41 -16.65 2.28 -4.25
C GLY A 41 -17.80 3.21 -3.86
N ILE A 42 -18.99 2.98 -4.42
CA ILE A 42 -20.20 3.73 -4.09
C ILE A 42 -20.61 3.52 -2.63
N LEU A 43 -20.64 2.27 -2.16
CA LEU A 43 -20.96 1.96 -0.76
C LEU A 43 -19.99 2.64 0.21
N ASN A 44 -18.70 2.60 -0.08
CA ASN A 44 -17.67 3.27 0.71
C ASN A 44 -17.85 4.80 0.73
N ALA A 45 -18.26 5.40 -0.40
CA ALA A 45 -18.56 6.82 -0.47
C ALA A 45 -19.80 7.19 0.36
N ILE A 46 -20.87 6.39 0.28
CA ILE A 46 -22.11 6.58 1.08
C ILE A 46 -21.80 6.48 2.58
N TRP A 47 -21.19 5.37 3.00
CA TRP A 47 -20.80 5.16 4.39
C TRP A 47 -19.91 6.28 4.91
N GLY A 48 -19.05 6.77 4.03
CA GLY A 48 -18.17 7.87 4.30
C GLY A 48 -18.85 9.19 4.65
N HIS A 49 -19.96 9.50 3.97
CA HIS A 49 -20.78 10.69 4.25
C HIS A 49 -21.65 10.50 5.49
N ILE A 50 -22.20 9.30 5.70
CA ILE A 50 -22.98 8.98 6.91
C ILE A 50 -22.13 9.18 8.16
N ARG A 51 -20.93 8.60 8.19
CA ARG A 51 -20.00 8.77 9.33
C ARG A 51 -19.58 10.22 9.52
N ALA A 52 -19.53 10.99 8.43
CA ALA A 52 -19.19 12.39 8.47
C ALA A 52 -20.35 13.30 8.93
N GLN A 53 -21.53 12.74 9.22
CA GLN A 53 -22.77 13.46 9.48
C GLN A 53 -23.18 14.40 8.34
N ASN A 54 -22.75 14.07 7.11
CA ASN A 54 -23.09 14.80 5.91
C ASN A 54 -24.33 14.19 5.25
N SER A 55 -25.18 15.03 4.65
CA SER A 55 -26.26 14.52 3.80
C SER A 55 -25.70 13.72 2.63
N VAL A 56 -26.28 12.55 2.37
CA VAL A 56 -25.89 11.68 1.26
C VAL A 56 -26.67 12.10 0.02
N THR A 57 -26.00 12.78 -0.91
CA THR A 57 -26.58 13.15 -2.21
C THR A 57 -25.73 12.59 -3.34
N PHE A 58 -26.34 12.37 -4.51
CA PHE A 58 -25.65 11.87 -5.70
C PHE A 58 -24.37 12.67 -6.02
N PHE A 59 -24.47 14.01 -6.03
CA PHE A 59 -23.33 14.89 -6.28
C PHE A 59 -22.21 14.72 -5.24
N LYS A 60 -22.55 14.52 -3.97
CA LYS A 60 -21.56 14.31 -2.90
C LYS A 60 -20.88 12.95 -3.01
N ILE A 61 -21.59 11.92 -3.48
CA ILE A 61 -21.00 10.59 -3.75
C ILE A 61 -20.02 10.70 -4.92
N LEU A 62 -20.45 11.32 -6.04
CA LEU A 62 -19.59 11.53 -7.20
C LEU A 62 -18.36 12.37 -6.85
N GLN A 63 -18.56 13.44 -6.09
CA GLN A 63 -17.49 14.27 -5.57
C GLN A 63 -16.52 13.46 -4.71
N ALA A 64 -17.01 12.60 -3.81
CA ALA A 64 -16.13 11.81 -2.93
C ALA A 64 -15.23 10.85 -3.72
N ILE A 65 -15.73 10.26 -4.80
CA ILE A 65 -14.95 9.35 -5.67
C ILE A 65 -13.86 10.12 -6.43
N LEU A 66 -14.16 11.31 -6.94
CA LEU A 66 -13.23 12.11 -7.74
C LEU A 66 -12.25 12.94 -6.89
N MET A 67 -12.67 13.36 -5.70
CA MET A 67 -11.86 14.20 -4.83
C MET A 67 -10.63 13.48 -4.30
N GLU A 68 -10.73 12.19 -3.97
CA GLU A 68 -9.61 11.43 -3.41
C GLU A 68 -8.39 11.39 -4.36
N PRO A 69 -8.49 10.97 -5.63
CA PRO A 69 -7.38 11.09 -6.58
C PRO A 69 -7.02 12.54 -6.88
N GLY A 70 -8.01 13.46 -6.90
CA GLY A 70 -7.78 14.89 -7.13
C GLY A 70 -6.87 15.52 -6.07
N TYR A 71 -7.14 15.28 -4.79
CA TYR A 71 -6.33 15.81 -3.68
C TYR A 71 -4.92 15.26 -3.68
N VAL A 72 -4.75 13.97 -3.95
CA VAL A 72 -3.40 13.40 -4.06
C VAL A 72 -2.68 13.99 -5.28
N GLY A 73 -3.36 14.14 -6.42
CA GLY A 73 -2.82 14.80 -7.61
C GLY A 73 -2.40 16.26 -7.39
N MET A 74 -3.09 17.00 -6.51
CA MET A 74 -2.68 18.37 -6.16
C MET A 74 -1.31 18.43 -5.51
N THR A 75 -0.89 17.40 -4.75
CA THR A 75 0.48 17.34 -4.20
C THR A 75 1.53 17.23 -5.30
N LEU A 76 1.23 16.47 -6.37
CA LEU A 76 2.10 16.36 -7.54
C LEU A 76 2.19 17.70 -8.28
N ILE A 77 1.04 18.32 -8.58
CA ILE A 77 1.00 19.59 -9.32
C ILE A 77 1.77 20.67 -8.57
N SER A 78 1.52 20.83 -7.27
CA SER A 78 2.22 21.82 -6.44
C SER A 78 3.73 21.60 -6.39
N HIS A 79 4.19 20.34 -6.33
CA HIS A 79 5.60 20.02 -6.37
C HIS A 79 6.23 20.33 -7.75
N LEU A 80 5.55 19.96 -8.84
CA LEU A 80 6.01 20.26 -10.21
C LEU A 80 6.08 21.76 -10.51
N ILE A 81 5.15 22.56 -9.97
CA ILE A 81 5.19 24.02 -10.10
C ILE A 81 6.42 24.62 -9.42
N ARG A 82 6.86 24.06 -8.29
CA ARG A 82 8.07 24.50 -7.59
C ARG A 82 9.34 24.12 -8.34
N ASN A 83 9.33 22.98 -9.04
CA ASN A 83 10.42 22.53 -9.91
C ASN A 83 11.79 22.45 -9.21
N GLU A 84 11.78 22.20 -7.91
CA GLU A 84 12.96 21.99 -7.08
C GLU A 84 13.14 20.49 -6.87
N PHE A 85 14.16 19.91 -7.49
CA PHE A 85 14.50 18.50 -7.31
C PHE A 85 15.99 18.29 -7.21
N SER A 86 16.36 17.43 -6.25
CA SER A 86 17.71 16.91 -6.10
C SER A 86 17.91 15.72 -7.03
N PHE A 87 19.12 15.57 -7.56
CA PHE A 87 19.46 14.39 -8.38
C PHE A 87 19.45 13.10 -7.56
N ILE A 88 19.95 13.17 -6.32
CA ILE A 88 20.05 12.07 -5.38
C ILE A 88 19.68 12.61 -3.99
N GLU A 89 18.82 11.88 -3.28
CA GLU A 89 18.51 12.12 -1.87
C GLU A 89 18.68 10.83 -1.08
N PHE A 90 18.85 10.98 0.24
CA PHE A 90 18.93 9.85 1.15
C PHE A 90 17.55 9.61 1.79
N PRO A 91 17.05 8.35 1.82
CA PRO A 91 15.66 8.06 2.15
C PRO A 91 15.42 8.04 3.68
N ILE A 92 15.74 9.12 4.38
CA ILE A 92 15.62 9.21 5.86
C ILE A 92 14.18 8.93 6.28
N SER A 93 13.19 9.50 5.58
CA SER A 93 11.78 9.34 5.96
C SER A 93 11.31 7.91 5.75
N LEU A 94 11.68 7.29 4.62
CA LEU A 94 11.37 5.90 4.36
C LEU A 94 12.01 4.97 5.41
N LEU A 95 13.29 5.17 5.73
CA LEU A 95 14.00 4.37 6.74
C LEU A 95 13.39 4.55 8.14
N GLY A 96 13.02 5.76 8.51
CA GLY A 96 12.30 6.03 9.76
C GLY A 96 10.98 5.26 9.84
N ASN A 97 10.24 5.16 8.74
CA ASN A 97 8.99 4.40 8.69
C ASN A 97 9.17 2.88 8.84
N ILE A 98 10.36 2.32 8.55
CA ILE A 98 10.65 0.89 8.81
C ILE A 98 10.65 0.62 10.32
N ILE A 99 11.12 1.55 11.14
CA ILE A 99 11.05 1.47 12.61
C ILE A 99 9.59 1.33 13.07
N GLY A 100 8.65 1.89 12.30
CA GLY A 100 7.22 1.77 12.53
C GLY A 100 6.70 0.33 12.59
N MET A 101 7.36 -0.62 11.92
CA MET A 101 7.02 -2.06 11.95
C MET A 101 7.23 -2.69 13.33
N ILE A 102 8.16 -2.15 14.14
CA ILE A 102 8.49 -2.73 15.44
C ILE A 102 7.31 -2.51 16.40
N PRO A 103 6.76 -3.54 17.05
CA PRO A 103 5.69 -3.38 18.02
C PRO A 103 6.06 -2.39 19.14
N SER A 104 5.14 -1.49 19.51
CA SER A 104 5.42 -0.46 20.53
C SER A 104 5.74 -1.04 21.91
N ILE A 105 5.35 -2.29 22.18
CA ILE A 105 5.69 -2.99 23.42
C ILE A 105 7.19 -3.31 23.51
N ILE A 106 7.85 -3.47 22.36
CA ILE A 106 9.30 -3.72 22.26
C ILE A 106 10.04 -2.39 22.17
N PHE A 107 9.51 -1.41 21.44
CA PHE A 107 10.11 -0.08 21.30
C PHE A 107 9.09 1.05 21.53
N PRO A 108 8.92 1.49 22.80
CA PRO A 108 7.90 2.47 23.18
C PRO A 108 8.10 3.85 22.53
N ASP A 109 9.35 4.27 22.38
CA ASP A 109 9.74 5.58 21.86
C ASP A 109 9.83 5.65 20.33
N LYS A 110 9.37 4.62 19.61
CA LYS A 110 9.55 4.50 18.15
C LYS A 110 9.03 5.69 17.34
N PHE A 111 7.94 6.31 17.79
CA PHE A 111 7.32 7.44 17.09
C PHE A 111 8.22 8.69 17.03
N LYS A 112 9.23 8.80 17.92
CA LYS A 112 10.22 9.89 17.86
C LYS A 112 11.15 9.79 16.64
N TYR A 113 11.27 8.60 16.05
CA TYR A 113 12.18 8.31 14.94
C TYR A 113 11.45 8.23 13.59
N ILE A 114 10.12 8.26 13.59
CA ILE A 114 9.30 8.29 12.38
C ILE A 114 9.13 9.77 12.01
N GLN A 115 9.92 10.23 11.05
CA GLN A 115 9.84 11.60 10.54
C GLN A 115 9.02 11.66 9.26
N ALA A 116 8.02 12.51 9.22
CA ALA A 116 7.27 12.79 7.99
C ALA A 116 8.13 13.62 7.04
N ILE A 117 7.93 13.49 5.72
CA ILE A 117 8.70 14.26 4.74
C ILE A 117 8.54 15.78 4.94
N THR A 118 7.37 16.23 5.38
CA THR A 118 7.13 17.64 5.72
C THR A 118 7.97 18.17 6.87
N GLU A 119 8.45 17.28 7.75
CA GLU A 119 9.28 17.63 8.89
C GLU A 119 10.77 17.73 8.52
N MET A 120 11.15 17.27 7.32
CA MET A 120 12.52 17.30 6.81
C MET A 120 12.91 18.63 6.17
N GLY A 121 12.09 19.68 6.36
CA GLY A 121 12.33 21.01 5.78
C GLY A 121 12.05 21.08 4.28
N GLN A 122 11.57 20.00 3.66
CA GLN A 122 11.19 19.99 2.25
C GLN A 122 9.85 20.72 2.06
N PRO A 123 9.76 21.66 1.11
CA PRO A 123 8.57 22.45 0.89
C PRO A 123 7.53 21.61 0.12
N ILE A 124 6.95 20.59 0.77
CA ILE A 124 5.92 19.71 0.20
C ILE A 124 4.55 20.06 0.79
N SER A 125 3.62 20.45 -0.06
CA SER A 125 2.22 20.61 0.34
C SER A 125 1.53 19.26 0.37
N VAL A 126 0.98 18.93 1.53
CA VAL A 126 0.24 17.69 1.78
C VAL A 126 -1.25 18.00 1.78
N PHE A 127 -2.03 17.26 0.98
CA PHE A 127 -3.48 17.38 0.94
C PHE A 127 -4.10 16.14 1.59
N GLN A 128 -5.05 16.35 2.51
CA GLN A 128 -5.70 15.30 3.30
C GLN A 128 -4.73 14.36 4.06
N GLY A 129 -3.54 14.86 4.44
CA GLY A 129 -2.54 14.06 5.12
C GLY A 129 -1.89 12.98 4.24
N THR A 130 -1.99 13.10 2.92
CA THR A 130 -1.43 12.16 1.95
C THR A 130 -0.70 12.87 0.83
N THR A 131 0.26 12.17 0.24
CA THR A 131 1.14 12.63 -0.83
C THR A 131 1.12 11.68 -2.00
N HIS A 132 1.36 12.23 -3.20
CA HIS A 132 1.52 11.44 -4.40
C HIS A 132 2.86 10.71 -4.36
N ASN A 133 2.89 9.44 -4.74
CA ASN A 133 4.09 8.62 -4.66
C ASN A 133 5.28 9.20 -5.45
N TYR A 134 5.03 9.81 -6.61
CA TYR A 134 6.08 10.54 -7.33
C TYR A 134 6.83 11.54 -6.42
N VAL A 135 6.11 12.34 -5.64
CA VAL A 135 6.71 13.35 -4.75
C VAL A 135 7.50 12.66 -3.64
N GLU A 136 6.95 11.59 -3.07
CA GLU A 136 7.63 10.78 -2.05
C GLU A 136 8.90 10.10 -2.56
N LEU A 137 8.90 9.58 -3.79
CA LEU A 137 10.08 8.98 -4.42
C LEU A 137 11.15 10.05 -4.64
N MET A 138 10.78 11.21 -5.19
CA MET A 138 11.70 12.33 -5.39
C MET A 138 12.29 12.79 -4.06
N ALA A 139 11.48 12.93 -3.01
CA ALA A 139 11.92 13.39 -1.70
C ALA A 139 12.67 12.33 -0.85
N ASN A 140 12.72 11.08 -1.27
CA ASN A 140 13.50 10.03 -0.59
C ASN A 140 14.74 9.63 -1.38
N PHE A 141 14.71 9.70 -2.70
CA PHE A 141 15.77 9.15 -3.55
C PHE A 141 16.31 10.15 -4.58
N GLY A 142 15.68 11.31 -4.75
CA GLY A 142 15.95 12.22 -5.86
C GLY A 142 15.56 11.62 -7.21
N LEU A 143 15.83 12.34 -8.30
CA LEU A 143 15.43 11.94 -9.64
C LEU A 143 16.10 10.63 -10.10
N ILE A 144 17.42 10.53 -9.97
CA ILE A 144 18.20 9.36 -10.41
C ILE A 144 17.87 8.17 -9.52
N GLY A 145 17.85 8.36 -8.20
CA GLY A 145 17.53 7.30 -7.26
C GLY A 145 16.12 6.76 -7.47
N SER A 146 15.14 7.61 -7.79
CA SER A 146 13.78 7.17 -8.12
C SER A 146 13.72 6.32 -9.39
N MET A 147 14.49 6.66 -10.43
CA MET A 147 14.58 5.85 -11.65
C MET A 147 15.16 4.47 -11.35
N ILE A 148 16.25 4.42 -10.57
CA ILE A 148 16.87 3.17 -10.12
C ILE A 148 15.89 2.35 -9.30
N PHE A 149 15.18 2.97 -8.35
CA PHE A 149 14.17 2.32 -7.54
C PHE A 149 13.08 1.67 -8.41
N MET A 150 12.53 2.40 -9.38
CA MET A 150 11.49 1.88 -10.28
C MET A 150 11.99 0.73 -11.16
N PHE A 151 13.23 0.80 -11.61
CA PHE A 151 13.87 -0.29 -12.34
C PHE A 151 13.99 -1.55 -11.47
N LEU A 152 14.50 -1.41 -10.24
CA LEU A 152 14.64 -2.52 -9.29
C LEU A 152 13.29 -3.10 -8.87
N LEU A 153 12.26 -2.27 -8.72
CA LEU A 153 10.89 -2.72 -8.46
C LEU A 153 10.40 -3.64 -9.59
N SER A 154 10.59 -3.23 -10.84
CA SER A 154 10.21 -4.02 -12.02
C SER A 154 10.98 -5.35 -12.10
N LEU A 155 12.29 -5.33 -11.84
CA LEU A 155 13.12 -6.53 -11.78
C LEU A 155 12.62 -7.50 -10.71
N SER A 156 12.32 -6.98 -9.52
CA SER A 156 11.82 -7.75 -8.37
C SER A 156 10.47 -8.40 -8.68
N LEU A 157 9.54 -7.66 -9.28
CA LEU A 157 8.24 -8.18 -9.71
C LEU A 157 8.38 -9.29 -10.75
N ASN A 158 9.28 -9.12 -11.73
CA ASN A 158 9.54 -10.15 -12.74
C ASN A 158 10.16 -11.42 -12.12
N PHE A 159 11.04 -11.27 -11.13
CA PHE A 159 11.58 -12.40 -10.38
C PHE A 159 10.48 -13.16 -9.62
N LEU A 160 9.60 -12.44 -8.90
CA LEU A 160 8.47 -13.06 -8.17
C LEU A 160 7.48 -13.74 -9.12
N LYS A 161 7.25 -13.17 -10.30
CA LYS A 161 6.37 -13.74 -11.33
C LYS A 161 6.88 -15.06 -11.88
N ARG A 162 8.20 -15.18 -12.10
CA ARG A 162 8.83 -16.38 -12.69
C ARG A 162 8.87 -17.57 -11.75
N ASN A 163 8.92 -17.32 -10.44
CA ASN A 163 8.97 -18.38 -9.42
C ASN A 163 7.54 -18.80 -9.02
N GLU A 164 7.14 -20.02 -9.37
CA GLU A 164 5.78 -20.52 -9.05
C GLU A 164 5.45 -20.46 -7.56
N SER A 165 6.41 -20.77 -6.68
CA SER A 165 6.24 -20.71 -5.23
C SER A 165 6.01 -19.28 -4.70
N LEU A 166 6.55 -18.26 -5.37
CA LEU A 166 6.43 -16.85 -4.98
C LEU A 166 5.36 -16.09 -5.77
N SER A 167 4.75 -16.74 -6.75
CA SER A 167 3.75 -16.15 -7.63
C SER A 167 2.48 -15.70 -6.89
N GLY A 168 2.23 -16.16 -5.66
CA GLY A 168 1.20 -15.63 -4.78
C GLY A 168 1.53 -14.24 -4.23
N ILE A 169 2.78 -14.05 -3.77
CA ILE A 169 3.31 -12.76 -3.32
C ILE A 169 3.27 -11.74 -4.46
N TYR A 170 3.66 -12.15 -5.68
CA TYR A 170 3.57 -11.30 -6.87
C TYR A 170 2.16 -10.71 -7.06
N ILE A 171 1.11 -11.54 -6.96
CA ILE A 171 -0.28 -11.12 -7.20
C ILE A 171 -0.79 -10.20 -6.09
N ALA A 172 -0.43 -10.50 -4.85
CA ALA A 172 -0.73 -9.62 -3.74
C ALA A 172 -0.10 -8.24 -3.97
N ILE A 173 1.20 -8.16 -4.31
CA ILE A 173 1.87 -6.89 -4.62
C ILE A 173 1.19 -6.18 -5.80
N CYS A 174 0.79 -6.90 -6.85
CA CYS A 174 0.07 -6.31 -7.98
C CYS A 174 -1.27 -5.68 -7.59
N SER A 175 -1.94 -6.17 -6.54
CA SER A 175 -3.16 -5.55 -6.02
C SER A 175 -2.90 -4.20 -5.35
N PHE A 176 -1.70 -4.03 -4.76
CA PHE A 176 -1.28 -2.79 -4.11
C PHE A 176 -0.68 -1.77 -5.08
N LEU A 177 -0.23 -2.17 -6.28
CA LEU A 177 0.45 -1.29 -7.23
C LEU A 177 -0.32 -0.02 -7.61
N PRO A 178 -1.64 -0.04 -7.87
CA PRO A 178 -2.38 1.19 -8.14
C PRO A 178 -2.29 2.18 -6.97
N PHE A 179 -2.43 1.68 -5.74
CA PHE A 179 -2.28 2.52 -4.56
C PHE A 179 -0.86 3.01 -4.41
N PHE A 180 0.13 2.13 -4.59
CA PHE A 180 1.54 2.48 -4.61
C PHE A 180 1.81 3.63 -5.58
N PHE A 181 1.38 3.57 -6.84
CA PHE A 181 1.66 4.62 -7.82
C PHE A 181 0.99 5.95 -7.53
N PHE A 182 -0.22 5.92 -7.00
CA PHE A 182 -1.04 7.12 -6.87
C PHE A 182 -1.08 7.66 -5.45
N ARG A 183 -0.52 6.98 -4.44
CA ARG A 183 -0.66 7.37 -3.03
C ARG A 183 0.38 6.75 -2.08
N ASP A 184 0.98 7.61 -1.25
CA ASP A 184 1.63 7.26 0.02
C ASP A 184 2.63 6.09 -0.04
N LEU A 185 3.86 6.41 -0.46
CA LEU A 185 4.97 5.46 -0.63
C LEU A 185 5.28 4.69 0.66
N PRO A 186 5.48 5.33 1.83
CA PRO A 186 5.92 4.60 3.01
C PRO A 186 4.88 3.58 3.47
N ASN A 187 3.60 3.93 3.53
CA ASN A 187 2.57 2.97 3.95
C ASN A 187 2.41 1.81 2.95
N THR A 188 2.39 2.10 1.64
CA THR A 188 2.27 1.07 0.60
C THR A 188 3.46 0.11 0.55
N LEU A 189 4.67 0.66 0.54
CA LEU A 189 5.88 -0.15 0.46
C LEU A 189 6.17 -0.92 1.76
N ILE A 190 6.16 -0.23 2.90
CA ILE A 190 6.62 -0.80 4.18
C ILE A 190 5.53 -1.68 4.77
N LYS A 191 4.33 -1.14 5.01
CA LYS A 191 3.28 -1.92 5.69
C LYS A 191 2.63 -2.96 4.79
N TYR A 192 2.22 -2.58 3.57
CA TYR A 192 1.43 -3.50 2.76
C TYR A 192 2.30 -4.51 2.00
N ILE A 193 3.35 -4.04 1.31
CA ILE A 193 4.23 -4.92 0.53
C ILE A 193 5.19 -5.69 1.45
N PHE A 194 6.00 -5.00 2.26
CA PHE A 194 7.00 -5.68 3.09
C PHE A 194 6.39 -6.43 4.28
N GLU A 195 5.65 -5.76 5.15
CA GLU A 195 5.14 -6.35 6.40
C GLU A 195 4.01 -7.36 6.16
N PHE A 196 2.89 -6.92 5.58
CA PHE A 196 1.68 -7.74 5.45
C PHE A 196 1.71 -8.75 4.31
N THR A 197 2.55 -8.54 3.29
CA THR A 197 2.65 -9.50 2.19
C THR A 197 3.87 -10.39 2.34
N ILE A 198 5.09 -9.82 2.36
CA ILE A 198 6.32 -10.62 2.33
C ILE A 198 6.60 -11.27 3.69
N ILE A 199 6.75 -10.47 4.75
CA ILE A 199 7.11 -10.95 6.10
C ILE A 199 6.02 -11.88 6.63
N LEU A 200 4.75 -11.50 6.52
CA LEU A 200 3.64 -12.34 6.97
C LEU A 200 3.60 -13.69 6.22
N SER A 201 3.81 -13.71 4.91
CA SER A 201 3.85 -14.97 4.15
C SER A 201 4.98 -15.88 4.61
N ILE A 202 6.15 -15.32 4.89
CA ILE A 202 7.31 -16.06 5.41
C ILE A 202 7.00 -16.62 6.81
N LEU A 203 6.43 -15.81 7.70
CA LEU A 203 6.05 -16.24 9.04
C LEU A 203 5.01 -17.37 9.02
N LEU A 204 3.99 -17.26 8.17
CA LEU A 204 2.97 -18.31 8.00
C LEU A 204 3.56 -19.61 7.43
N TYR A 205 4.50 -19.51 6.50
CA TYR A 205 5.18 -20.69 5.96
C TYR A 205 5.98 -21.43 7.04
N TYR A 206 6.78 -20.71 7.84
CA TYR A 206 7.56 -21.31 8.91
C TYR A 206 6.70 -21.83 10.06
N SER A 207 5.64 -21.11 10.44
CA SER A 207 4.73 -21.58 11.50
C SER A 207 4.04 -22.88 11.10
N ASN A 208 3.56 -23.00 9.86
CA ASN A 208 2.98 -24.24 9.35
C ASN A 208 4.01 -25.39 9.34
N SER A 209 5.24 -25.11 8.90
CA SER A 209 6.32 -26.10 8.89
C SER A 209 6.65 -26.61 10.30
N ILE A 210 6.64 -25.73 11.30
CA ILE A 210 6.83 -26.09 12.72
C ILE A 210 5.68 -26.95 13.22
N ILE A 211 4.43 -26.57 12.93
CA ILE A 211 3.23 -27.32 13.33
C ILE A 211 3.25 -28.73 12.76
N ILE A 212 3.60 -28.89 11.47
CA ILE A 212 3.70 -30.22 10.83
C ILE A 212 4.78 -31.06 11.50
N LYS A 213 5.96 -30.49 11.80
CA LYS A 213 7.03 -31.20 12.52
C LYS A 213 6.58 -31.66 13.91
N ILE A 214 5.90 -30.80 14.66
CA ILE A 214 5.37 -31.12 15.99
C ILE A 214 4.34 -32.25 15.90
N ARG A 215 3.38 -32.13 14.97
CA ARG A 215 2.35 -33.16 14.73
C ARG A 215 2.97 -34.51 14.40
N ASN A 216 3.94 -34.56 13.49
CA ASN A 216 4.58 -35.82 13.09
C ASN A 216 5.35 -36.46 14.25
N LYS A 217 5.99 -35.65 15.11
CA LYS A 217 6.69 -36.13 16.31
C LYS A 217 5.75 -36.65 17.40
N ILE A 218 4.52 -36.13 17.48
CA ILE A 218 3.48 -36.63 18.40
C ILE A 218 2.92 -37.96 17.89
N ILE A 219 2.61 -38.06 16.59
CA ILE A 219 2.08 -39.28 15.97
C ILE A 219 3.11 -40.42 16.10
N SER A 220 4.39 -40.18 15.79
CA SER A 220 5.44 -41.19 15.89
C SER A 220 5.79 -41.63 17.33
N ARG A 221 5.19 -41.02 18.36
CA ARG A 221 5.34 -41.40 19.76
C ARG A 221 4.17 -42.26 20.27
N ASN A 222 3.07 -42.28 19.53
CA ASN A 222 1.86 -43.02 19.86
C ASN A 222 1.75 -44.35 19.07
N ASP A 223 2.67 -44.59 18.13
CA ASP A 223 2.92 -45.87 17.46
C ASP A 223 4.10 -46.60 18.12
#